data_AF-A0A816CNL8-F1
#
_entry.id   AF-A0A816CNL8-F1
#
_cell.length_a   1.000
_cell.length_b   1.000
_cell.length_c   1.000
_cell.angle_alpha   90.00
_cell.angle_beta   90.00
_cell.angle_gamma   90.00
#
_symmetry.space_group_name_H-M   'P 1'
#
loop_
_entity.id
_entity.type
_entity.pdbx_description
1 polymer ?
#
loop_
_entity_poly.entity_id
_entity_poly.type
_entity_poly.pdbx_seq_one_letter_code
_entity_poly.pdbx_strand_id
1 'polypeptide(L)' 'MKLKSAVNQAFKLKNYKTATSFAERLLELEPTRRVLSVCEKNPIDEHPLNYDGYNLFNICAASYVPHLS' A
#
# COMPACT_ATOMS: atom_id res chain seq x y z
N MET A 1 8.39 10.33 0.66
CA MET A 1 7.76 10.44 2.01
C MET A 1 6.40 9.76 2.15
N LYS A 2 5.43 9.89 1.22
CA LYS A 2 4.09 9.28 1.39
C LYS A 2 4.07 7.74 1.34
N LEU A 3 4.82 7.11 0.43
CA LEU A 3 4.89 5.64 0.33
C LEU A 3 5.41 4.96 1.59
N LYS A 4 6.44 5.51 2.24
CA LYS A 4 7.01 4.97 3.48
C LYS A 4 5.98 4.94 4.61
N SER A 5 5.15 5.98 4.71
CA SER A 5 4.04 6.02 5.66
C SER A 5 2.97 4.98 5.34
N ALA A 6 2.60 4.87 4.06
CA ALA A 6 1.60 3.89 3.59
C ALA A 6 2.04 2.44 3.85
N VAL A 7 3.31 2.10 3.58
CA VAL A 7 3.90 0.80 3.91
C VAL A 7 3.79 0.51 5.41
N ASN A 8 4.20 1.46 6.26
CA ASN A 8 4.16 1.28 7.71
C ASN A 8 2.72 1.12 8.24
N GLN A 9 1.76 1.85 7.68
CA GLN A 9 0.35 1.73 8.06
C GLN A 9 -0.24 0.39 7.62
N ALA A 10 -0.05 0.01 6.35
CA ALA A 10 -0.51 -1.27 5.82
C ALA A 10 0.11 -2.46 6.58
N PHE A 11 1.39 -2.38 6.92
CA PHE A 11 2.08 -3.39 7.73
C PHE A 11 1.49 -3.52 9.14
N LYS A 12 1.18 -2.40 9.81
CA LYS A 12 0.53 -2.39 11.13
C LYS A 12 -0.89 -2.96 11.09
N LEU A 13 -1.62 -2.73 10.00
CA LEU A 13 -2.94 -3.28 9.75
C LEU A 13 -2.91 -4.73 9.27
N LYS A 14 -1.71 -5.33 9.17
CA LYS A 14 -1.49 -6.68 8.61
C LYS A 14 -2.06 -6.85 7.20
N ASN A 15 -2.13 -5.75 6.46
CA ASN A 15 -2.43 -5.76 5.05
C ASN A 15 -1.14 -5.93 4.26
N TYR A 16 -0.61 -7.16 4.29
CA TYR A 16 0.72 -7.48 3.78
C TYR A 16 0.78 -7.45 2.26
N LYS A 17 -0.29 -7.85 1.56
CA LYS A 17 -0.35 -7.79 0.10
C LYS A 17 -0.32 -6.35 -0.39
N THR A 18 -1.12 -5.50 0.24
CA THR A 18 -1.11 -4.05 -0.05
C THR A 18 0.22 -3.39 0.34
N ALA A 19 0.79 -3.76 1.51
CA ALA A 19 2.08 -3.25 1.96
C ALA A 19 3.22 -3.61 1.00
N THR A 20 3.21 -4.83 0.43
CA THR A 20 4.18 -5.27 -0.58
C THR A 20 4.12 -4.37 -1.81
N SER A 21 2.93 -4.13 -2.38
CA SER A 21 2.80 -3.26 -3.56
C SER A 21 3.35 -1.85 -3.34
N PHE A 22 3.13 -1.27 -2.15
CA PHE A 22 3.72 0.02 -1.80
C PHE A 22 5.23 -0.05 -1.61
N ALA A 23 5.73 -1.13 -1.00
CA ALA A 23 7.14 -1.31 -0.72
C ALA A 23 7.97 -1.61 -1.99
N GLU A 24 7.38 -2.29 -3.00
CA GLU A 24 7.96 -2.47 -4.33
C GLU A 24 8.16 -1.13 -5.05
N ARG A 25 7.13 -0.27 -5.09
CA ARG A 25 7.24 1.09 -5.67
C ARG A 25 8.25 1.95 -4.91
N LEU A 26 8.35 1.75 -3.59
CA LEU A 26 9.33 2.46 -2.78
C LEU A 26 10.75 1.90 -2.97
N LEU A 27 10.90 0.62 -3.34
CA LEU A 27 12.18 -0.04 -3.59
C LEU A 27 12.95 0.61 -4.75
N GLU A 28 12.21 1.14 -5.75
CA GLU A 28 12.77 1.90 -6.87
C GLU A 28 13.41 3.23 -6.44
N LEU A 29 12.99 3.79 -5.30
CA LEU A 29 13.46 5.08 -4.78
C LEU A 29 14.46 4.91 -3.63
N GLU A 30 14.22 3.96 -2.72
CA GLU A 30 15.01 3.72 -1.52
C GLU A 30 15.06 2.21 -1.18
N PRO A 31 16.12 1.69 -0.54
CA PRO A 31 16.21 0.27 -0.21
C PRO A 31 15.24 -0.16 0.91
N THR A 32 14.12 -0.79 0.55
CA THR A 32 13.04 -1.24 1.46
C THR A 32 12.95 -2.76 1.65
N ARG A 33 13.93 -3.51 1.15
CA ARG A 33 13.96 -4.99 1.09
C ARG A 33 13.58 -5.71 2.40
N ARG A 34 13.87 -5.11 3.56
CA ARG A 34 13.62 -5.72 4.88
C ARG A 34 12.15 -5.94 5.19
N VAL A 35 11.28 -5.01 4.77
CA VAL A 35 9.83 -5.10 5.02
C VAL A 35 9.19 -6.09 4.05
N LEU A 36 9.64 -6.09 2.78
CA LEU A 36 9.17 -7.00 1.74
C LEU A 36 9.31 -8.46 2.13
N SER A 37 10.49 -8.87 2.64
CA SER A 37 10.73 -10.27 3.02
C SER A 37 9.82 -10.78 4.15
N VAL A 38 9.19 -9.90 4.93
CA VAL A 38 8.20 -10.29 5.95
C VAL A 38 6.81 -10.38 5.33
N CYS A 39 6.43 -9.39 4.52
CA CYS A 39 5.14 -9.37 3.84
C CYS A 39 4.96 -10.51 2.83
N GLU A 40 6.03 -10.88 2.10
CA GLU A 40 6.01 -11.97 1.10
C GLU A 40 5.74 -13.35 1.71
N LYS A 41 6.08 -13.56 2.98
CA LYS A 41 5.82 -14.84 3.68
C LYS A 41 4.35 -15.05 3.99
N ASN A 42 3.55 -13.98 4.05
CA ASN A 42 2.13 -14.02 4.31
C ASN A 42 1.40 -12.92 3.53
N PRO A 43 1.24 -13.06 2.20
CA PRO A 43 0.70 -12.01 1.32
C PRO A 43 -0.83 -11.94 1.38
N ILE A 44 -1.37 -11.83 2.59
CA ILE A 44 -2.81 -11.71 2.86
C ILE A 44 -3.10 -10.32 3.38
N ASP A 45 -4.22 -9.75 2.97
CA ASP A 45 -4.78 -8.55 3.59
C ASP A 45 -5.86 -8.94 4.61
N GLU A 46 -5.65 -8.59 5.88
CA GLU A 46 -6.59 -8.88 6.98
C GLU A 46 -7.86 -8.03 6.89
N HIS A 47 -7.76 -6.82 6.33
CA HIS A 47 -8.87 -5.88 6.19
C HIS A 47 -9.12 -5.51 4.73
N PRO A 48 -10.38 -5.59 4.26
CA PRO A 48 -10.73 -5.12 2.92
C PRO A 48 -10.51 -3.62 2.80
N LEU A 49 -9.82 -3.20 1.74
CA LEU A 49 -9.59 -1.80 1.41
C LEU A 49 -10.36 -1.44 0.15
N ASN A 50 -11.03 -0.29 0.14
CA ASN A 50 -11.51 0.34 -1.08
C ASN A 50 -10.35 1.04 -1.80
N TYR A 51 -9.35 0.24 -2.20
CA TYR A 51 -8.14 0.71 -2.87
C TYR A 51 -7.83 -0.25 -4.01
N ASP A 52 -7.86 0.27 -5.23
CA ASP A 52 -7.36 -0.43 -6.41
C ASP A 52 -6.07 0.26 -6.88
N GLY A 53 -4.95 -0.42 -6.71
CA GLY A 53 -3.63 0.09 -7.09
C GLY A 53 -3.33 -0.01 -8.59
N TYR A 54 -4.17 -0.69 -9.36
CA TYR A 54 -4.05 -0.88 -10.81
C TYR A 54 -4.93 0.09 -11.59
N ASN A 55 -6.02 0.53 -10.98
CA ASN A 55 -6.93 1.47 -11.61
C ASN A 55 -6.54 2.92 -11.33
N LEU A 56 -6.71 3.80 -12.33
CA LEU A 56 -6.51 5.23 -12.15
C LEU A 56 -7.73 5.81 -11.45
N PHE A 57 -7.52 6.51 -10.34
CA PHE A 57 -8.58 7.17 -9.59
C PHE A 57 -8.13 8.55 -9.12
N ASN A 58 -9.10 9.44 -8.95
CA ASN A 58 -8.89 10.73 -8.29
C ASN A 58 -9.49 10.69 -6.89
N ILE A 59 -8.81 11.32 -5.95
CA ILE A 59 -9.31 11.46 -4.58
C ILE A 59 -10.09 12.77 -4.50
N CYS A 60 -11.36 12.70 -4.12
CA CYS A 60 -12.14 13.92 -3.86
C CYS A 60 -11.59 14.64 -2.62
N ALA A 61 -11.28 15.94 -2.74
CA ALA A 61 -10.72 16.72 -1.65
C ALA A 61 -11.69 16.97 -0.48
N ALA A 62 -12.99 16.79 -0.69
CA ALA A 62 -14.03 17.00 0.33
C ALA A 62 -14.36 15.71 1.10
N SER A 63 -14.47 14.57 0.41
CA SER A 63 -14.90 13.30 0.99
C SER A 63 -13.76 12.31 1.27
N TYR A 64 -12.57 12.57 0.71
CA TYR A 64 -11.40 11.68 0.80
C TYR A 64 -11.64 10.25 0.33
N VAL A 65 -12.68 10.02 -0.49
CA VAL A 65 -12.95 8.72 -1.13
C VAL A 65 -12.41 8.70 -2.56
N PRO A 66 -11.97 7.52 -3.06
CA PRO A 66 -11.59 7.37 -4.45
C PRO A 66 -12.83 7.42 -5.35
N HIS A 67 -12.76 8.27 -6.37
CA HIS A 67 -13.69 8.25 -7.50
C HIS A 67 -12.92 7.70 -8.71
N LEU A 68 -13.45 6.65 -9.33
CA LEU A 68 -12.97 6.24 -10.65
C LEU A 68 -13.13 7.43 -11.59
N SER A 69 -12.06 7.75 -12.31
CA SER A 69 -12.07 8.81 -13.32
C SER A 69 -12.67 8.30 -14.63
#